data_AF-A0A1Y0RXE6-F1
#
_entry.id   AF-A0A1Y0RXE6-F1
#
_cell.length_a   1.000
_cell.length_b   1.000
_cell.length_c   1.000
_cell.angle_alpha   90.00
_cell.angle_beta   90.00
_cell.angle_gamma   90.00
#
_symmetry.space_group_name_H-M   'P 1'
#
loop_
_entity.id
_entity.type
_entity.pdbx_description
1 polymer ?
#
loop_
_entity_poly.entity_id
_entity_poly.type
_entity_poly.pdbx_seq_one_letter_code
_entity_poly.pdbx_strand_id
1 'polypeptide(L)'
;MAQQIIDAARQQLPRRMRLPYPDSEKLAEDPFPALQTWLGEIERTVPSKRFLLCLDEFERLSEVEEVTRTRSLNFFRNILQHRQKWTLLFSGSHQLSELPAYWSDYLINTRALRITYLQESEARELILQPVEDFPNIYQPSAVNTIIQLTHCQPYLVQLVCYEVVELLNREIRENRRDAGSAKATANDVHAVIPTVIERGDQYFRELWTSLAESDRIFLRRLVQGETPTEKDKGVVRKLVRKEIVEKEGNAFQVPLVQRFVEQVVEEES
;
A
#
# COMPACT_ATOMS: atom_id res chain seq x y z
N MET A 1 -6.12 21.01 2.58
CA MET A 1 -5.39 21.11 1.30
C MET A 1 -4.54 22.38 1.17
N ALA A 2 -5.10 23.59 0.99
CA ALA A 2 -4.28 24.77 0.67
C ALA A 2 -3.22 25.12 1.74
N GLN A 3 -3.59 25.05 3.02
CA GLN A 3 -2.66 25.24 4.13
C GLN A 3 -1.53 24.20 4.13
N GLN A 4 -1.86 22.92 3.92
CA GLN A 4 -0.87 21.84 3.82
C GLN A 4 0.13 22.06 2.67
N ILE A 5 -0.33 22.55 1.52
CA ILE A 5 0.55 22.88 0.38
C ILE A 5 1.52 24.02 0.74
N ILE A 6 1.03 25.05 1.44
CA ILE A 6 1.87 26.17 1.89
C ILE A 6 2.91 25.70 2.91
N ASP A 7 2.50 24.85 3.85
CA ASP A 7 3.39 24.34 4.90
C ASP A 7 4.46 23.40 4.32
N ALA A 8 4.08 22.50 3.41
CA ALA A 8 5.04 21.67 2.67
C ALA A 8 6.06 22.52 1.90
N ALA A 9 5.61 23.58 1.22
CA ALA A 9 6.49 24.47 0.45
C ALA A 9 7.46 25.28 1.33
N ARG A 10 7.09 25.57 2.58
CA ARG A 10 7.90 26.35 3.52
C ARG A 10 8.84 25.51 4.37
N GLN A 11 8.40 24.33 4.79
CA GLN A 11 9.08 23.55 5.83
C GLN A 11 9.76 22.29 5.28
N GLN A 12 9.23 21.68 4.21
CA GLN A 12 9.69 20.37 3.73
C GLN A 12 10.58 20.45 2.49
N LEU A 13 10.64 21.61 1.81
CA LEU A 13 11.50 21.78 0.64
C LEU A 13 12.92 22.20 1.03
N PRO A 14 13.98 21.61 0.39
CA PRO A 14 15.37 22.03 0.59
C PRO A 14 15.62 23.51 0.28
N ARG A 15 14.79 24.10 -0.60
CA ARG A 15 14.72 25.54 -0.85
C ARG A 15 13.33 26.03 -0.49
N ARG A 16 13.23 26.73 0.64
CA ARG A 16 11.97 27.31 1.13
C ARG A 16 11.35 28.19 0.06
N MET A 17 10.09 27.93 -0.23
CA MET A 17 9.32 28.67 -1.23
C MET A 17 8.19 29.43 -0.52
N ARG A 18 8.07 30.73 -0.84
CA ARG A 18 6.94 31.53 -0.35
C ARG A 18 5.83 31.47 -1.40
N LEU A 19 4.84 30.65 -1.12
CA LEU A 19 3.61 30.60 -1.90
C LEU A 19 2.62 31.67 -1.40
N PRO A 20 1.79 32.24 -2.29
CA PRO A 20 0.69 33.10 -1.89
C PRO A 20 -0.31 32.31 -1.03
N TYR A 21 -1.06 33.02 -0.18
CA TYR A 21 -2.21 32.43 0.51
C TYR A 21 -3.45 32.53 -0.38
N PRO A 22 -4.33 31.52 -0.37
CA PRO A 22 -5.61 31.64 -1.05
C PRO A 22 -6.51 32.65 -0.33
N ASP A 23 -7.44 33.24 -1.08
CA ASP A 23 -8.49 34.11 -0.55
C ASP A 23 -9.48 33.27 0.29
N SER A 24 -9.49 33.50 1.60
CA SER A 24 -10.31 32.72 2.55
C SER A 24 -11.80 32.96 2.40
N GLU A 25 -12.21 34.17 2.01
CA GLU A 25 -13.63 34.51 1.82
C GLU A 25 -14.15 33.80 0.58
N LYS A 26 -13.40 33.87 -0.52
CA LYS A 26 -13.77 33.17 -1.76
C LYS A 26 -13.73 31.65 -1.62
N LEU A 27 -12.79 31.11 -0.84
CA LEU A 27 -12.75 29.67 -0.54
C LEU A 27 -13.99 29.20 0.22
N ALA A 28 -14.52 30.04 1.12
CA ALA A 28 -15.73 29.72 1.88
C ALA A 28 -17.00 29.83 1.03
N GLU A 29 -17.01 30.72 0.03
CA GLU A 29 -18.12 30.91 -0.90
C GLU A 29 -18.16 29.82 -1.99
N ASP A 30 -17.07 29.66 -2.75
CA ASP A 30 -16.91 28.59 -3.74
C ASP A 30 -15.45 28.12 -3.82
N PRO A 31 -15.13 26.94 -3.25
CA PRO A 31 -13.75 26.49 -3.13
C PRO A 31 -13.08 26.23 -4.46
N PHE A 32 -13.80 25.80 -5.51
CA PHE A 32 -13.15 25.35 -6.75
C PHE A 32 -12.59 26.50 -7.60
N PRO A 33 -13.35 27.57 -7.93
CA PRO A 33 -12.81 28.73 -8.62
C PRO A 33 -11.74 29.48 -7.80
N ALA A 34 -11.91 29.53 -6.47
CA ALA A 34 -10.93 30.12 -5.57
C ALA A 34 -9.60 29.35 -5.64
N LEU A 35 -9.63 28.02 -5.56
CA LEU A 35 -8.45 27.18 -5.72
C LEU A 35 -7.84 27.32 -7.12
N GLN A 36 -8.64 27.36 -8.19
CA GLN A 36 -8.12 27.59 -9.55
C GLN A 36 -7.38 28.93 -9.66
N THR A 37 -7.94 30.00 -9.12
CA THR A 37 -7.30 31.32 -9.12
C THR A 37 -5.96 31.25 -8.39
N TRP A 38 -5.97 30.65 -7.20
CA TRP A 38 -4.79 30.48 -6.37
C TRP A 38 -3.68 29.64 -7.01
N LEU A 39 -4.01 28.53 -7.70
CA LEU A 39 -3.04 27.75 -8.48
C LEU A 39 -2.38 28.62 -9.57
N GLY A 40 -3.13 29.54 -10.18
CA GLY A 40 -2.57 30.49 -11.15
C GLY A 40 -1.63 31.53 -10.53
N GLU A 41 -1.91 31.97 -9.30
CA GLU A 41 -1.01 32.85 -8.55
C GLU A 41 0.29 32.15 -8.16
N ILE A 42 0.22 30.88 -7.76
CA ILE A 42 1.39 30.04 -7.51
C ILE A 42 2.26 29.96 -8.78
N GLU A 43 1.65 29.71 -9.94
CA GLU A 43 2.36 29.63 -11.23
C GLU A 43 3.05 30.94 -11.63
N ARG A 44 2.46 32.10 -11.28
CA ARG A 44 3.06 33.43 -11.51
C ARG A 44 4.17 33.73 -10.52
N THR A 45 4.01 33.32 -9.27
CA THR A 45 4.99 33.53 -8.19
C THR A 45 6.27 32.73 -8.45
N VAL A 46 6.15 31.53 -9.03
CA VAL A 46 7.29 30.62 -9.23
C VAL A 46 7.32 30.05 -10.65
N PRO A 47 7.58 30.90 -11.66
CA PRO A 47 7.29 30.56 -13.05
C PRO A 47 8.19 29.47 -13.64
N SER A 48 9.38 29.24 -13.07
CA SER A 48 10.37 28.26 -13.53
C SER A 48 10.18 26.86 -12.95
N LYS A 49 9.15 26.64 -12.13
CA LYS A 49 8.90 25.36 -11.45
C LYS A 49 7.69 24.63 -12.03
N ARG A 50 7.72 23.32 -11.86
CA ARG A 50 6.58 22.41 -12.03
C ARG A 50 6.16 21.91 -10.66
N PHE A 51 4.88 21.61 -10.51
CA PHE A 51 4.27 21.22 -9.26
C PHE A 51 3.72 19.81 -9.40
N LEU A 52 4.03 18.95 -8.43
CA LEU A 52 3.44 17.62 -8.29
C LEU A 52 2.43 17.70 -7.15
N LEU A 53 1.16 17.45 -7.45
CA LEU A 53 0.11 17.31 -6.45
C LEU A 53 -0.17 15.82 -6.25
N CYS A 54 0.20 15.31 -5.08
CA CYS A 54 -0.05 13.93 -4.69
C CYS A 54 -1.38 13.84 -3.94
N LEU A 55 -2.23 12.92 -4.38
CA LEU A 55 -3.47 12.53 -3.71
C LEU A 55 -3.32 11.09 -3.28
N ASP A 56 -3.18 10.89 -1.97
CA ASP A 56 -3.15 9.56 -1.38
C ASP A 56 -4.57 9.12 -1.00
N GLU A 57 -4.83 7.81 -1.01
CA GLU A 57 -6.15 7.20 -0.84
C GLU A 57 -7.24 7.90 -1.66
N PHE A 58 -6.97 8.17 -2.95
CA PHE A 58 -7.82 9.02 -3.78
C PHE A 58 -9.27 8.49 -3.90
N GLU A 59 -9.48 7.18 -3.73
CA GLU A 59 -10.80 6.54 -3.74
C GLU A 59 -11.77 7.16 -2.70
N ARG A 60 -11.24 7.66 -1.58
CA ARG A 60 -12.01 8.28 -0.49
C ARG A 60 -12.63 9.61 -0.88
N LEU A 61 -12.20 10.20 -2.00
CA LEU A 61 -12.88 11.37 -2.56
C LEU A 61 -14.36 11.07 -2.87
N SER A 62 -14.69 9.83 -3.21
CA SER A 62 -16.10 9.42 -3.45
C SER A 62 -16.95 9.63 -2.20
N GLU A 63 -16.44 9.26 -1.02
CA GLU A 63 -17.13 9.43 0.28
C GLU A 63 -17.38 10.91 0.57
N VAL A 64 -16.40 11.75 0.26
CA VAL A 64 -16.50 13.20 0.45
C VAL A 64 -17.49 13.81 -0.54
N GLU A 65 -17.50 13.38 -1.81
CA GLU A 65 -18.44 13.86 -2.82
C GLU A 65 -19.89 13.50 -2.48
N GLU A 66 -20.13 12.30 -1.94
CA GLU A 66 -21.46 11.88 -1.48
C GLU A 66 -22.01 12.78 -0.37
N VAL A 67 -21.17 13.13 0.61
CA VAL A 67 -21.55 13.98 1.75
C VAL A 67 -21.69 15.45 1.35
N THR A 68 -20.72 15.97 0.59
CA THR A 68 -20.62 17.40 0.28
C THR A 68 -21.40 17.80 -0.98
N ARG A 69 -21.86 16.82 -1.77
CA ARG A 69 -22.44 17.01 -3.12
C ARG A 69 -21.54 17.84 -4.04
N THR A 70 -20.24 17.87 -3.77
CA THR A 70 -19.26 18.55 -4.60
C THR A 70 -18.85 17.67 -5.77
N ARG A 71 -18.22 18.27 -6.79
CA ARG A 71 -17.64 17.54 -7.92
C ARG A 71 -16.14 17.76 -7.98
N SER A 72 -15.45 17.31 -6.95
CA SER A 72 -14.01 17.42 -6.80
C SER A 72 -13.24 16.83 -8.00
N LEU A 73 -13.75 15.78 -8.64
CA LEU A 73 -13.13 15.19 -9.83
C LEU A 73 -13.13 16.12 -11.06
N ASN A 74 -14.13 17.00 -11.19
CA ASN A 74 -14.12 18.03 -12.24
C ASN A 74 -12.95 19.00 -12.05
N PHE A 75 -12.63 19.34 -10.80
CA PHE A 75 -11.52 20.22 -10.50
C PHE A 75 -10.18 19.57 -10.87
N PHE A 76 -9.96 18.31 -10.50
CA PHE A 76 -8.74 17.59 -10.89
C PHE A 76 -8.62 17.40 -12.40
N ARG A 77 -9.74 17.06 -13.07
CA ARG A 77 -9.78 16.98 -14.53
C ARG A 77 -9.42 18.32 -15.19
N ASN A 78 -9.95 19.43 -14.68
CA ASN A 78 -9.61 20.76 -15.17
C ASN A 78 -8.11 21.07 -15.03
N ILE A 79 -7.50 20.70 -13.90
CA ILE A 79 -6.04 20.84 -13.71
C ILE A 79 -5.29 20.03 -14.78
N LEU A 80 -5.62 18.75 -14.94
CA LEU A 80 -4.97 17.88 -15.93
C LEU A 80 -5.10 18.40 -17.36
N GLN A 81 -6.25 18.97 -17.72
CA GLN A 81 -6.53 19.43 -19.08
C GLN A 81 -5.93 20.80 -19.41
N HIS A 82 -5.85 21.71 -18.44
CA HIS A 82 -5.58 23.12 -18.72
C HIS A 82 -4.28 23.66 -18.10
N ARG A 83 -3.60 22.91 -17.22
CA ARG A 83 -2.45 23.43 -16.47
C ARG A 83 -1.17 22.63 -16.65
N GLN A 84 -0.39 23.01 -17.65
CA GLN A 84 0.88 22.34 -18.03
C GLN A 84 1.96 22.30 -16.93
N LYS A 85 1.90 23.20 -15.95
CA LYS A 85 2.84 23.25 -14.82
C LYS A 85 2.51 22.26 -13.70
N TRP A 86 1.31 21.69 -13.70
CA TRP A 86 0.83 20.79 -12.66
C TRP A 86 0.78 19.36 -13.17
N THR A 87 1.38 18.46 -12.41
CA THR A 87 1.24 17.01 -12.58
C THR A 87 0.46 16.49 -11.37
N LEU A 88 -0.52 15.63 -11.60
CA LEU A 88 -1.23 14.93 -10.53
C LEU A 88 -0.68 13.50 -10.39
N LEU A 89 -0.48 13.07 -9.15
CA LEU A 89 -0.19 11.68 -8.80
C LEU A 89 -1.30 11.19 -7.88
N PHE A 90 -2.03 10.18 -8.34
CA PHE A 90 -3.04 9.48 -7.55
C PHE A 90 -2.44 8.18 -7.01
N SER A 91 -2.52 7.99 -5.71
CA SER A 91 -2.12 6.78 -4.99
C SER A 91 -3.35 6.21 -4.29
N GLY A 92 -3.55 4.90 -4.40
CA GLY A 92 -4.73 4.22 -3.87
C GLY A 92 -4.59 2.71 -3.95
N SER A 93 -5.42 2.01 -3.19
CA SER A 93 -5.40 0.55 -3.09
C SER A 93 -6.29 -0.14 -4.14
N HIS A 94 -7.27 0.60 -4.67
CA HIS A 94 -8.23 0.11 -5.66
C HIS A 94 -7.73 0.28 -7.08
N GLN A 95 -7.94 -0.73 -7.93
CA GLN A 95 -7.77 -0.57 -9.37
C GLN A 95 -8.88 0.31 -9.94
N LEU A 96 -8.61 1.01 -11.05
CA LEU A 96 -9.63 1.83 -11.72
C LEU A 96 -10.91 1.04 -12.08
N SER A 97 -10.80 -0.26 -12.34
CA SER A 97 -11.95 -1.13 -12.62
C SER A 97 -12.83 -1.43 -11.40
N GLU A 98 -12.34 -1.15 -10.19
CA GLU A 98 -13.05 -1.36 -8.92
C GLU A 98 -13.75 -0.08 -8.46
N LEU A 99 -13.44 1.06 -9.08
CA LEU A 99 -14.08 2.33 -8.82
C LEU A 99 -15.41 2.45 -9.59
N PRO A 100 -16.34 3.29 -9.10
CA PRO A 100 -17.54 3.63 -9.86
C PRO A 100 -17.21 4.09 -11.29
N ALA A 101 -18.05 3.71 -12.27
CA ALA A 101 -17.77 3.90 -13.69
C ALA A 101 -17.42 5.36 -14.09
N TYR A 102 -17.99 6.34 -13.40
CA TYR A 102 -17.73 7.77 -13.67
C TYR A 102 -16.25 8.16 -13.50
N TRP A 103 -15.48 7.44 -12.66
CA TRP A 103 -14.04 7.70 -12.47
C TRP A 103 -13.23 7.57 -13.76
N SER A 104 -13.63 6.63 -14.64
CA SER A 104 -12.96 6.40 -15.92
C SER A 104 -12.99 7.63 -16.83
N ASP A 105 -14.07 8.42 -16.79
CA ASP A 105 -14.22 9.65 -17.58
C ASP A 105 -13.30 10.77 -17.10
N TYR A 106 -13.00 10.81 -15.79
CA TYR A 106 -12.14 11.82 -15.18
C TYR A 106 -10.65 11.49 -15.30
N LEU A 107 -10.32 10.20 -15.32
CA LEU A 107 -8.95 9.70 -15.30
C LEU A 107 -8.46 9.17 -16.65
N ILE A 108 -9.22 9.39 -17.73
CA ILE A 108 -8.89 8.90 -19.08
C ILE A 108 -7.49 9.30 -19.58
N ASN A 109 -6.99 10.46 -19.14
CA ASN A 109 -5.68 10.97 -19.51
C ASN A 109 -4.56 10.55 -18.53
N THR A 110 -4.87 9.72 -17.53
CA THR A 110 -3.88 9.25 -16.56
C THR A 110 -3.25 7.94 -16.99
N ARG A 111 -2.01 7.72 -16.55
CA ARG A 111 -1.30 6.46 -16.72
C ARG A 111 -1.31 5.72 -15.40
N ALA A 112 -1.93 4.55 -15.38
CA ALA A 112 -1.88 3.67 -14.22
C ALA A 112 -0.49 3.03 -14.11
N LEU A 113 0.12 3.14 -12.93
CA LEU A 113 1.32 2.42 -12.55
C LEU A 113 0.94 1.44 -11.46
N ARG A 114 1.04 0.15 -11.78
CA ARG A 114 0.80 -0.92 -10.81
C ARG A 114 2.07 -1.14 -10.00
N ILE A 115 1.96 -1.04 -8.69
CA ILE A 115 2.99 -1.49 -7.75
C ILE A 115 2.61 -2.93 -7.35
N THR A 116 3.58 -3.82 -7.41
CA THR A 116 3.44 -5.25 -7.06
C THR A 116 4.52 -5.62 -6.05
N TYR A 117 4.68 -6.90 -5.75
CA TYR A 117 5.72 -7.44 -4.90
C TYR A 117 7.12 -7.09 -5.42
N LEU A 118 8.09 -7.09 -4.51
CA LEU A 118 9.49 -6.91 -4.86
C LEU A 118 9.96 -8.06 -5.74
N GLN A 119 10.91 -7.80 -6.63
CA GLN A 119 11.68 -8.89 -7.21
C GLN A 119 12.44 -9.61 -6.10
N GLU A 120 12.67 -10.91 -6.27
CA GLU A 120 13.37 -11.70 -5.24
C GLU A 120 14.74 -11.10 -4.88
N SER A 121 15.48 -10.56 -5.86
CA SER A 121 16.75 -9.88 -5.61
C SER A 121 16.60 -8.62 -4.75
N GLU A 122 15.55 -7.83 -4.96
CA GLU A 122 15.26 -6.61 -4.19
C GLU A 122 14.81 -6.98 -2.77
N ALA A 123 14.01 -8.05 -2.61
CA ALA A 123 13.64 -8.56 -1.30
C ALA A 123 14.87 -9.09 -0.53
N ARG A 124 15.79 -9.81 -1.20
CA ARG A 124 17.05 -10.27 -0.60
C ARG A 124 17.92 -9.11 -0.14
N GLU A 125 18.04 -8.07 -0.96
CA GLU A 125 18.76 -6.84 -0.61
C GLU A 125 18.13 -6.18 0.62
N LEU A 126 16.80 -6.02 0.64
CA LEU A 126 16.07 -5.46 1.78
C LEU A 126 16.27 -6.26 3.08
N ILE A 127 16.33 -7.59 3.00
CA ILE A 127 16.55 -8.48 4.17
C ILE A 127 18.00 -8.38 4.67
N LEU A 128 18.97 -8.38 3.76
CA LEU A 128 20.40 -8.49 4.10
C LEU A 128 21.06 -7.14 4.38
N GLN A 129 20.55 -6.06 3.79
CA GLN A 129 21.10 -4.72 3.87
C GLN A 129 19.98 -3.65 3.90
N PRO A 130 19.09 -3.67 4.91
CA PRO A 130 18.04 -2.66 5.03
C PRO A 130 18.58 -1.24 5.30
N VAL A 131 19.76 -1.15 5.90
CA VAL A 131 20.49 0.09 6.20
C VAL A 131 22.00 -0.13 6.02
N GLU A 132 22.74 0.97 5.94
CA GLU A 132 24.22 0.92 5.95
C GLU A 132 24.73 0.23 7.23
N ASP A 133 25.80 -0.55 7.09
CA ASP A 133 26.44 -1.32 8.16
C ASP A 133 25.53 -2.30 8.93
N PHE A 134 24.42 -2.76 8.32
CA PHE A 134 23.57 -3.77 8.93
C PHE A 134 24.35 -5.09 9.15
N PRO A 135 24.33 -5.67 10.37
CA PRO A 135 25.10 -6.86 10.65
C PRO A 135 24.56 -8.05 9.87
N ASN A 136 25.46 -8.89 9.38
CA ASN A 136 25.07 -10.16 8.78
C ASN A 136 24.50 -11.05 9.91
N ILE A 137 23.18 -11.09 10.06
CA ILE A 137 22.49 -11.91 11.08
C ILE A 137 21.67 -13.03 10.49
N TYR A 138 21.44 -13.09 9.18
CA TYR A 138 20.59 -14.11 8.57
C TYR A 138 21.41 -15.24 7.94
N GLN A 139 21.05 -16.50 8.24
CA GLN A 139 21.49 -17.62 7.43
C GLN A 139 20.75 -17.63 6.07
N PRO A 140 21.33 -18.21 5.00
CA PRO A 140 20.65 -18.33 3.71
C PRO A 140 19.29 -19.04 3.80
N SER A 141 19.15 -20.01 4.70
CA SER A 141 17.88 -20.71 4.97
C SER A 141 16.82 -19.76 5.50
N ALA A 142 17.14 -18.89 6.46
CA ALA A 142 16.22 -17.89 6.98
C ALA A 142 15.75 -16.93 5.89
N VAL A 143 16.67 -16.40 5.07
CA VAL A 143 16.33 -15.51 3.95
C VAL A 143 15.36 -16.19 2.97
N ASN A 144 15.66 -17.43 2.58
CA ASN A 144 14.80 -18.19 1.68
C ASN A 144 13.41 -18.42 2.28
N THR A 145 13.32 -18.76 3.57
CA THR A 145 12.04 -18.94 4.26
C THR A 145 11.24 -17.64 4.32
N ILE A 146 11.88 -16.49 4.59
CA ILE A 146 11.20 -15.18 4.58
C ILE A 146 10.62 -14.89 3.19
N ILE A 147 11.42 -15.07 2.13
CA ILE A 147 10.99 -14.88 0.74
C ILE A 147 9.78 -15.74 0.41
N GLN A 148 9.84 -17.03 0.75
CA GLN A 148 8.74 -17.96 0.48
C GLN A 148 7.47 -17.57 1.25
N LEU A 149 7.57 -17.29 2.55
CA LEU A 149 6.41 -16.99 3.40
C LEU A 149 5.70 -15.69 3.02
N THR A 150 6.46 -14.72 2.55
CA THR A 150 5.98 -13.36 2.26
C THR A 150 5.69 -13.15 0.77
N HIS A 151 6.16 -14.05 -0.10
CA HIS A 151 6.15 -13.88 -1.55
C HIS A 151 6.69 -12.52 -1.99
N CYS A 152 7.75 -12.05 -1.32
CA CYS A 152 8.37 -10.74 -1.54
C CYS A 152 7.43 -9.54 -1.36
N GLN A 153 6.31 -9.69 -0.63
CA GLN A 153 5.44 -8.57 -0.29
C GLN A 153 6.19 -7.61 0.66
N PRO A 154 6.40 -6.32 0.28
CA PRO A 154 7.35 -5.44 0.97
C PRO A 154 7.08 -5.24 2.46
N TYR A 155 5.81 -5.14 2.86
CA TYR A 155 5.41 -4.94 4.25
C TYR A 155 5.65 -6.22 5.08
N LEU A 156 5.22 -7.37 4.57
CA LEU A 156 5.38 -8.66 5.23
C LEU A 156 6.86 -9.07 5.34
N VAL A 157 7.68 -8.80 4.31
CA VAL A 157 9.14 -8.98 4.38
C VAL A 157 9.70 -8.22 5.57
N GLN A 158 9.38 -6.93 5.69
CA GLN A 158 9.87 -6.09 6.78
C GLN A 158 9.33 -6.52 8.14
N LEU A 159 8.03 -6.85 8.23
CA LEU A 159 7.41 -7.30 9.47
C LEU A 159 8.04 -8.60 9.97
N VAL A 160 8.22 -9.60 9.11
CA VAL A 160 8.89 -10.86 9.49
C VAL A 160 10.34 -10.58 9.91
N CYS A 161 11.08 -9.75 9.17
CA CYS A 161 12.45 -9.41 9.54
C CYS A 161 12.53 -8.74 10.92
N TYR A 162 11.63 -7.79 11.17
CA TYR A 162 11.52 -7.09 12.45
C TYR A 162 11.26 -8.06 13.60
N GLU A 163 10.30 -8.97 13.46
CA GLU A 163 10.01 -9.96 14.50
C GLU A 163 11.17 -10.95 14.72
N VAL A 164 11.88 -11.34 13.66
CA VAL A 164 13.09 -12.18 13.79
C VAL A 164 14.20 -11.44 14.55
N VAL A 165 14.42 -10.16 14.26
CA VAL A 165 15.39 -9.33 14.99
C VAL A 165 14.99 -9.19 16.46
N GLU A 166 13.71 -8.95 16.74
CA GLU A 166 13.21 -8.86 18.11
C GLU A 166 13.35 -10.19 18.88
N LEU A 167 13.10 -11.32 18.23
CA LEU A 167 13.37 -12.64 18.77
C LEU A 167 14.86 -12.80 19.13
N LEU A 168 15.78 -12.54 18.19
CA LEU A 168 17.21 -12.66 18.43
C LEU A 168 17.69 -11.73 19.57
N ASN A 169 17.25 -10.47 19.55
CA ASN A 169 17.57 -9.50 20.58
C ASN A 169 17.10 -9.96 21.97
N ARG A 170 15.88 -10.51 22.06
CA ARG A 170 15.36 -11.08 23.31
C ARG A 170 16.21 -12.25 23.79
N GLU A 171 16.56 -13.19 22.92
CA GLU A 171 17.36 -14.37 23.30
C GLU A 171 18.78 -14.03 23.72
N ILE A 172 19.39 -13.00 23.10
CA ILE A 172 20.70 -12.48 23.51
C ILE A 172 20.61 -11.85 24.91
N ARG A 173 19.60 -11.01 25.18
CA ARG A 173 19.40 -10.39 26.51
C ARG A 173 19.17 -11.41 27.61
N GLU A 174 18.54 -12.54 27.28
CA GLU A 174 18.28 -13.66 28.20
C GLU A 174 19.46 -14.65 28.30
N ASN A 175 20.61 -14.35 27.69
CA ASN A 175 21.80 -15.22 27.64
C ASN A 175 21.54 -16.60 27.01
N ARG A 176 20.53 -16.72 26.13
CA ARG A 176 20.22 -17.94 25.36
C ARG A 176 21.00 -18.03 24.05
N ARG A 177 21.54 -16.91 23.56
CA ARG A 177 22.46 -16.83 22.41
C ARG A 177 23.61 -15.87 22.67
N ASP A 178 24.75 -16.17 22.05
CA ASP A 178 25.90 -15.27 22.03
C ASP A 178 25.69 -14.13 21.02
N ALA A 179 25.93 -12.88 21.44
CA ALA A 179 25.71 -11.70 20.62
C ALA A 179 26.64 -11.60 19.40
N GLY A 180 27.85 -12.14 19.50
CA GLY A 180 28.86 -12.08 18.42
C GLY A 180 28.64 -13.12 17.33
N SER A 181 27.91 -14.20 17.61
CA SER A 181 27.69 -15.30 16.66
C SER A 181 26.23 -15.62 16.34
N ALA A 182 25.26 -14.93 16.96
CA ALA A 182 23.85 -15.18 16.73
C ALA A 182 23.48 -15.00 15.24
N LYS A 183 22.86 -16.04 14.67
CA LYS A 183 22.28 -16.00 13.33
C LYS A 183 20.83 -16.49 13.38
N ALA A 184 19.94 -15.81 12.66
CA ALA A 184 18.60 -16.28 12.36
C ALA A 184 18.65 -17.50 11.45
N THR A 185 17.89 -18.52 11.81
CA THR A 185 17.67 -19.76 11.07
C THR A 185 16.25 -19.81 10.51
N ALA A 186 15.94 -20.76 9.63
CA ALA A 186 14.56 -20.99 9.19
C ALA A 186 13.60 -21.27 10.37
N ASN A 187 14.08 -21.95 11.42
CA ASN A 187 13.27 -22.22 12.61
C ASN A 187 12.91 -20.94 13.36
N ASP A 188 13.81 -19.96 13.41
CA ASP A 188 13.54 -18.66 14.02
C ASP A 188 12.45 -17.90 13.26
N VAL A 189 12.49 -17.98 11.92
CA VAL A 189 11.46 -17.40 11.05
C VAL A 189 10.10 -18.08 11.30
N HIS A 190 10.06 -19.40 11.41
CA HIS A 190 8.82 -20.13 11.71
C HIS A 190 8.29 -19.81 13.12
N ALA A 191 9.18 -19.64 14.09
CA ALA A 191 8.82 -19.35 15.48
C ALA A 191 8.12 -17.99 15.65
N VAL A 192 8.39 -17.02 14.77
CA VAL A 192 7.76 -15.69 14.84
C VAL A 192 6.43 -15.59 14.10
N ILE A 193 6.01 -16.60 13.34
CA ILE A 193 4.78 -16.54 12.52
C ILE A 193 3.55 -16.13 13.35
N PRO A 194 3.26 -16.70 14.53
CA PRO A 194 2.10 -16.30 15.32
C PRO A 194 2.14 -14.81 15.69
N THR A 195 3.32 -14.31 16.10
CA THR A 195 3.51 -12.89 16.43
C THR A 195 3.42 -11.99 15.21
N VAL A 196 3.87 -12.45 14.04
CA VAL A 196 3.71 -11.73 12.77
C VAL A 196 2.24 -11.58 12.38
N ILE A 197 1.43 -12.63 12.55
CA ILE A 197 -0.02 -12.57 12.28
C ILE A 197 -0.70 -11.61 13.27
N GLU A 198 -0.36 -11.70 14.56
CA GLU A 198 -0.88 -10.82 15.61
C GLU A 198 -0.52 -9.35 15.39
N ARG A 199 0.75 -9.02 15.14
CA ARG A 199 1.20 -7.63 14.93
C ARG A 199 0.84 -7.08 13.56
N GLY A 200 0.70 -7.96 12.57
CA GLY A 200 0.23 -7.64 11.22
C GLY A 200 -1.29 -7.56 11.11
N ASP A 201 -2.03 -7.69 12.22
CA ASP A 201 -3.49 -7.82 12.25
C ASP A 201 -4.21 -6.77 11.40
N GLN A 202 -3.81 -5.50 11.49
CA GLN A 202 -4.41 -4.44 10.68
C GLN A 202 -4.28 -4.71 9.18
N TYR A 203 -3.09 -5.10 8.71
CA TYR A 203 -2.85 -5.43 7.30
C TYR A 203 -3.73 -6.60 6.84
N PHE A 204 -3.79 -7.67 7.63
CA PHE A 204 -4.55 -8.86 7.27
C PHE A 204 -6.07 -8.60 7.32
N ARG A 205 -6.55 -7.86 8.32
CA ARG A 205 -7.95 -7.46 8.42
C ARG A 205 -8.34 -6.53 7.28
N GLU A 206 -7.53 -5.53 6.92
CA GLU A 206 -7.78 -4.67 5.76
C GLU A 206 -7.86 -5.47 4.47
N LEU A 207 -6.91 -6.39 4.24
CA LEU A 207 -6.96 -7.33 3.11
C LEU A 207 -8.27 -8.11 3.10
N TRP A 208 -8.64 -8.75 4.22
CA TRP A 208 -9.84 -9.57 4.33
C TRP A 208 -11.13 -8.76 4.15
N THR A 209 -11.23 -7.61 4.81
CA THR A 209 -12.40 -6.74 4.81
C THR A 209 -12.63 -6.07 3.45
N SER A 210 -11.58 -5.84 2.67
CA SER A 210 -11.67 -5.32 1.29
C SER A 210 -12.27 -6.32 0.30
N LEU A 211 -12.29 -7.62 0.64
CA LEU A 211 -12.82 -8.67 -0.24
C LEU A 211 -14.33 -8.75 -0.21
N ALA A 212 -14.93 -9.09 -1.35
CA ALA A 212 -16.36 -9.36 -1.43
C ALA A 212 -16.68 -10.70 -0.75
N GLU A 213 -17.93 -10.89 -0.31
CA GLU A 213 -18.32 -12.12 0.38
C GLU A 213 -18.09 -13.38 -0.48
N SER A 214 -18.34 -13.31 -1.79
CA SER A 214 -18.04 -14.40 -2.73
C SER A 214 -16.55 -14.77 -2.75
N ASP A 215 -15.68 -13.78 -2.60
CA ASP A 215 -14.22 -13.97 -2.62
C ASP A 215 -13.78 -14.64 -1.31
N ARG A 216 -14.31 -14.19 -0.17
CA ARG A 216 -14.03 -14.81 1.14
C ARG A 216 -14.52 -16.24 1.21
N ILE A 217 -15.75 -16.52 0.74
CA ILE A 217 -16.28 -17.90 0.64
C ILE A 217 -15.36 -18.79 -0.19
N PHE A 218 -14.86 -18.29 -1.32
CA PHE A 218 -13.91 -19.03 -2.15
C PHE A 218 -12.59 -19.30 -1.42
N LEU A 219 -12.01 -18.30 -0.76
CA LEU A 219 -10.76 -18.47 0.00
C LEU A 219 -10.91 -19.45 1.19
N ARG A 220 -12.08 -19.45 1.87
CA ARG A 220 -12.39 -20.43 2.92
C ARG A 220 -12.43 -21.87 2.36
N ARG A 221 -13.08 -22.08 1.22
CA ARG A 221 -13.10 -23.38 0.52
C ARG A 221 -11.68 -23.80 0.11
N LEU A 222 -10.86 -22.85 -0.33
CA LEU A 222 -9.49 -23.09 -0.75
C LEU A 222 -8.61 -23.59 0.39
N VAL A 223 -8.68 -22.99 1.58
CA VAL A 223 -7.92 -23.48 2.76
C VAL A 223 -8.40 -24.84 3.26
N GLN A 224 -9.65 -25.21 2.97
CA GLN A 224 -10.20 -26.56 3.23
C GLN A 224 -9.78 -27.60 2.18
N GLY A 225 -8.97 -27.20 1.18
CA GLY A 225 -8.44 -28.09 0.14
C GLY A 225 -9.37 -28.30 -1.04
N GLU A 226 -10.45 -27.51 -1.18
CA GLU A 226 -11.27 -27.56 -2.38
C GLU A 226 -10.54 -26.94 -3.58
N THR A 227 -10.80 -27.48 -4.77
CA THR A 227 -10.24 -26.96 -6.02
C THR A 227 -11.23 -26.04 -6.74
N PRO A 228 -10.72 -25.04 -7.49
CA PRO A 228 -11.59 -24.14 -8.25
C PRO A 228 -12.40 -24.88 -9.30
N THR A 229 -13.66 -24.48 -9.45
CA THR A 229 -14.59 -25.01 -10.46
C THR A 229 -14.86 -23.98 -11.57
N GLU A 230 -15.54 -24.39 -12.63
CA GLU A 230 -15.99 -23.49 -13.71
C GLU A 230 -16.81 -22.28 -13.21
N LYS A 231 -17.55 -22.45 -12.10
CA LYS A 231 -18.34 -21.37 -11.49
C LYS A 231 -17.45 -20.32 -10.81
N ASP A 232 -16.24 -20.69 -10.39
CA ASP A 232 -15.31 -19.82 -9.67
C ASP A 232 -14.48 -18.94 -10.63
N LYS A 233 -14.58 -19.14 -11.96
CA LYS A 233 -13.79 -18.41 -12.98
C LYS A 233 -13.80 -16.88 -12.85
N GLY A 234 -14.88 -16.30 -12.35
CA GLY A 234 -14.97 -14.85 -12.09
C GLY A 234 -14.14 -14.43 -10.87
N VAL A 235 -14.33 -15.14 -9.76
CA VAL A 235 -13.65 -14.92 -8.48
C VAL A 235 -12.15 -15.17 -8.62
N VAL A 236 -11.74 -16.28 -9.24
CA VAL A 236 -10.33 -16.58 -9.50
C VAL A 236 -9.67 -15.47 -10.30
N ARG A 237 -10.29 -15.01 -11.40
CA ARG A 237 -9.75 -13.89 -12.20
C ARG A 237 -9.57 -12.61 -11.38
N LYS A 238 -10.50 -12.32 -10.46
CA LYS A 238 -10.41 -11.15 -9.57
C LYS A 238 -9.28 -11.32 -8.56
N LEU A 239 -9.19 -12.47 -7.89
CA LEU A 239 -8.19 -12.74 -6.86
C LEU A 239 -6.77 -12.86 -7.42
N VAL A 240 -6.60 -13.39 -8.65
CA VAL A 240 -5.33 -13.38 -9.38
C VAL A 240 -4.90 -11.94 -9.70
N ARG A 241 -5.83 -11.09 -10.13
CA ARG A 241 -5.53 -9.67 -10.39
C ARG A 241 -5.16 -8.91 -9.12
N LYS A 242 -5.69 -9.31 -7.96
CA LYS A 242 -5.32 -8.80 -6.64
C LYS A 242 -4.07 -9.45 -6.05
N GLU A 243 -3.42 -10.38 -6.77
CA GLU A 243 -2.22 -11.10 -6.31
C GLU A 243 -2.43 -11.91 -5.03
N ILE A 244 -3.65 -12.36 -4.77
CA ILE A 244 -3.99 -13.16 -3.57
C ILE A 244 -3.79 -14.66 -3.85
N VAL A 245 -4.20 -15.12 -5.04
CA VAL A 245 -4.10 -16.52 -5.46
C VAL A 245 -3.25 -16.67 -6.72
N GLU A 246 -2.62 -17.82 -6.87
CA GLU A 246 -1.87 -18.19 -8.08
C GLU A 246 -2.78 -18.22 -9.31
N LYS A 247 -2.19 -18.22 -10.50
CA LYS A 247 -2.90 -18.05 -11.78
C LYS A 247 -4.00 -19.09 -11.98
N GLU A 248 -3.80 -20.30 -11.49
CA GLU A 248 -4.73 -21.43 -11.54
C GLU A 248 -5.82 -21.34 -10.46
N GLY A 249 -5.65 -20.47 -9.46
CA GLY A 249 -6.58 -20.25 -8.35
C GLY A 249 -6.56 -21.33 -7.27
N ASN A 250 -5.65 -22.29 -7.37
CA ASN A 250 -5.55 -23.48 -6.50
C ASN A 250 -4.66 -23.27 -5.27
N ALA A 251 -3.95 -22.16 -5.18
CA ALA A 251 -3.08 -21.84 -4.05
C ALA A 251 -3.04 -20.33 -3.81
N PHE A 252 -2.72 -19.93 -2.58
CA PHE A 252 -2.41 -18.54 -2.26
C PHE A 252 -1.02 -18.19 -2.78
N GLN A 253 -0.84 -16.96 -3.27
CA GLN A 253 0.51 -16.49 -3.63
C GLN A 253 1.36 -16.27 -2.38
N VAL A 254 0.74 -15.77 -1.31
CA VAL A 254 1.40 -15.37 -0.06
C VAL A 254 1.04 -16.37 1.05
N PRO A 255 1.95 -17.28 1.46
CA PRO A 255 1.68 -18.25 2.51
C PRO A 255 1.24 -17.63 3.85
N LEU A 256 1.76 -16.46 4.23
CA LEU A 256 1.28 -15.77 5.44
C LEU A 256 -0.19 -15.33 5.35
N VAL A 257 -0.68 -14.96 4.16
CA VAL A 257 -2.10 -14.65 3.96
C VAL A 257 -2.92 -15.94 4.09
N GLN A 258 -2.44 -17.06 3.57
CA GLN A 258 -3.09 -18.36 3.78
C GLN A 258 -3.20 -18.70 5.27
N ARG A 259 -2.12 -18.57 6.05
CA ARG A 259 -2.12 -18.82 7.50
C ARG A 259 -3.13 -17.95 8.25
N PHE A 260 -3.25 -16.69 7.86
CA PHE A 260 -4.26 -15.81 8.43
C PHE A 260 -5.68 -16.28 8.11
N VAL A 261 -5.96 -16.68 6.85
CA VAL A 261 -7.29 -17.19 6.47
C VAL A 261 -7.62 -18.51 7.18
N GLU A 262 -6.64 -19.39 7.38
CA GLU A 262 -6.79 -20.61 8.20
C GLU A 262 -7.23 -20.26 9.63
N GLN A 263 -6.57 -19.28 10.28
CA GLN A 263 -6.95 -18.82 11.61
C GLN A 263 -8.37 -18.24 11.66
N VAL A 264 -8.77 -17.43 10.67
CA VAL A 264 -10.14 -16.90 10.59
C VAL A 264 -11.17 -18.03 10.50
N VAL A 265 -10.90 -19.07 9.71
CA VAL A 265 -11.80 -20.22 9.58
C VAL A 265 -11.89 -21.03 10.88
N GLU A 266 -10.77 -21.19 11.58
CA GLU A 266 -10.73 -21.86 12.89
C GLU A 266 -11.51 -21.09 13.97
N GLU A 267 -11.45 -19.76 13.97
CA GLU A 267 -12.20 -18.89 14.92
C GLU A 267 -13.72 -18.86 14.64
N GLU A 268 -14.14 -19.09 13.40
CA GLU A 268 -15.54 -19.10 12.95
C GLU A 268 -16.23 -20.47 13.11
N SER A 269 -15.47 -21.55 13.40
CA SER A 269 -15.95 -22.95 13.48
C SER A 269 -16.35 -23.37 14.90
#